data_AF-A0A3B9HSA4-F1
#
_entry.id   AF-A0A3B9HSA4-F1
#
_cell.length_a   1.000
_cell.length_b   1.000
_cell.length_c   1.000
_cell.angle_alpha   90.00
_cell.angle_beta   90.00
_cell.angle_gamma   90.00
#
_symmetry.space_group_name_H-M   'P 1'
#
loop_
_entity.id
_entity.type
_entity.pdbx_description
1 polymer ?
#
loop_
_entity_poly.entity_id
_entity_poly.type
_entity_poly.pdbx_seq_one_letter_code
_entity_poly.pdbx_strand_id
1 'polypeptide(L)'
;MPLRPPSLLAGKLHALLYRRWTKGRELYDLAWYLADRRWPPPNLLFLNSVLHQTGWQKPPVTTDNWRQTILQRLDQIEWAAARSDVFPFLERAQDINLIDHDMLKNLLIR
;
A
#
# COMPACT_ATOMS: atom_id res chain seq x y z
N MET A 1 16.68 1.28 -16.58
CA MET A 1 16.03 2.55 -16.25
C MET A 1 15.57 2.46 -14.80
N PRO A 2 16.04 3.31 -13.87
CA PRO A 2 15.58 3.25 -12.48
C PRO A 2 14.07 3.50 -12.42
N LEU A 3 13.37 2.77 -11.55
CA LEU A 3 11.93 2.96 -11.34
C LEU A 3 11.69 4.40 -10.90
N ARG A 4 10.81 5.10 -11.61
CA ARG A 4 10.47 6.48 -11.26
C ARG A 4 9.72 6.51 -9.92
N PRO A 5 9.85 7.62 -9.18
CA PRO A 5 9.22 7.82 -7.87
C PRO A 5 7.74 7.33 -7.80
N PRO A 6 6.84 7.66 -8.76
CA PRO A 6 5.43 7.20 -8.77
C PRO A 6 5.23 5.69 -9.02
N SER A 7 6.18 5.05 -9.71
CA SER A 7 6.13 3.60 -9.99
C SER A 7 6.50 2.78 -8.77
N LEU A 8 7.26 3.34 -7.82
CA LEU A 8 7.56 2.67 -6.55
C LEU A 8 6.31 2.52 -5.70
N LEU A 9 5.53 3.60 -5.54
CA LEU A 9 4.24 3.54 -4.84
C LEU A 9 3.29 2.57 -5.55
N ALA A 10 3.16 2.65 -6.87
CA ALA A 10 2.32 1.72 -7.64
C ALA A 10 2.73 0.24 -7.43
N GLY A 11 4.03 -0.07 -7.34
CA GLY A 11 4.50 -1.42 -6.99
C GLY A 11 4.07 -1.86 -5.59
N LYS A 12 4.08 -0.96 -4.59
CA LYS A 12 3.57 -1.27 -3.24
C LYS A 12 2.07 -1.49 -3.25
N LEU A 13 1.31 -0.67 -3.98
CA LEU A 13 -0.14 -0.84 -4.13
C LEU A 13 -0.48 -2.17 -4.80
N HIS A 14 0.24 -2.55 -5.86
CA HIS A 14 0.07 -3.86 -6.50
C HIS A 14 0.30 -5.01 -5.52
N ALA A 15 1.40 -4.97 -4.75
CA ALA A 15 1.69 -6.00 -3.77
C ALA A 15 0.60 -6.13 -2.69
N LEU A 16 0.03 -5.01 -2.23
CA LEU A 16 -1.10 -4.99 -1.30
C LEU A 16 -2.37 -5.59 -1.91
N LEU A 17 -2.68 -5.24 -3.16
CA LEU A 17 -3.92 -5.63 -3.81
C LEU A 17 -3.92 -7.08 -4.32
N TYR A 18 -2.78 -7.57 -4.80
CA TYR A 18 -2.67 -8.90 -5.41
C TYR A 18 -2.44 -10.01 -4.39
N ARG A 19 -1.65 -9.77 -3.33
CA ARG A 19 -1.26 -10.85 -2.42
C ARG A 19 -2.41 -11.25 -1.50
N ARG A 20 -2.61 -12.57 -1.37
CA ARG A 20 -3.48 -13.18 -0.36
C ARG A 20 -3.05 -12.81 1.06
N TRP A 21 -1.75 -12.83 1.33
CA TRP A 21 -1.17 -12.49 2.64
C TRP A 21 -0.41 -11.18 2.55
N THR A 22 -0.78 -10.23 3.41
CA THR A 22 -0.09 -8.92 3.47
C THR A 22 1.18 -9.07 4.29
N LYS A 23 2.30 -8.67 3.71
CA LYS A 23 3.55 -8.48 4.44
C LYS A 23 3.54 -7.09 5.07
N GLY A 24 4.01 -6.97 6.31
CA GLY A 24 3.94 -5.72 7.05
C GLY A 24 4.81 -4.62 6.43
N ARG A 25 5.86 -5.01 5.68
CA ARG A 25 6.73 -4.07 4.96
C ARG A 25 5.97 -3.18 3.97
N GLU A 26 4.99 -3.74 3.26
CA GLU A 26 4.18 -3.00 2.29
C GLU A 26 3.29 -1.97 2.97
N LEU A 27 2.81 -2.25 4.18
CA LEU A 27 2.04 -1.30 5.01
C LEU A 27 2.93 -0.19 5.56
N TYR A 28 4.13 -0.54 6.02
CA TYR A 28 5.13 0.43 6.44
C TYR A 28 5.50 1.39 5.30
N ASP A 29 5.82 0.84 4.12
CA ASP A 29 6.15 1.65 2.95
C ASP A 29 4.95 2.51 2.51
N LEU A 30 3.72 2.00 2.57
CA LEU A 30 2.52 2.79 2.31
C LEU A 30 2.39 3.97 3.27
N ALA A 31 2.55 3.75 4.59
CA ALA A 31 2.54 4.83 5.58
C ALA A 31 3.62 5.87 5.27
N TRP A 32 4.83 5.43 4.90
CA TRP A 32 5.94 6.30 4.54
C TRP A 32 5.64 7.17 3.31
N TYR A 33 5.09 6.58 2.23
CA TYR A 33 4.72 7.33 1.03
C TYR A 33 3.61 8.35 1.31
N LEU A 34 2.61 7.99 2.11
CA LEU A 34 1.47 8.86 2.41
C LEU A 34 1.79 9.95 3.45
N ALA A 35 2.88 9.82 4.20
CA ALA A 35 3.28 10.81 5.20
C ALA A 35 3.71 12.15 4.59
N ASP A 36 4.34 12.15 3.40
CA ASP A 36 4.68 13.38 2.66
C ASP A 36 3.63 13.67 1.59
N ARG A 37 2.81 14.70 1.79
CA ARG A 37 1.74 15.10 0.84
C ARG A 37 2.26 15.56 -0.52
N ARG A 38 3.55 15.89 -0.63
CA ARG A 38 4.15 16.31 -1.90
C ARG A 38 4.48 15.14 -2.81
N TRP A 39 4.37 13.90 -2.31
CA TRP A 39 4.53 12.72 -3.13
C TRP A 39 3.51 12.71 -4.28
N PRO A 40 3.94 12.57 -5.55
CA PRO A 40 3.00 12.35 -6.65
C PRO A 40 2.11 11.12 -6.43
N PRO A 41 0.89 11.13 -7.02
CA PRO A 41 0.00 9.97 -7.01
C PRO A 41 0.67 8.77 -7.69
N PRO A 42 0.20 7.53 -7.40
CA PRO A 42 0.77 6.32 -8.00
C PRO A 42 0.71 6.39 -9.52
N ASN A 43 1.68 5.76 -10.19
CA ASN A 43 1.60 5.51 -11.62
C ASN A 43 0.47 4.50 -11.91
N LEU A 44 -0.73 4.99 -12.18
CA LEU A 44 -1.93 4.17 -12.39
C LEU A 44 -1.86 3.35 -13.68
N LEU A 45 -1.19 3.84 -14.73
CA LEU A 45 -0.98 3.07 -15.95
C LEU A 45 -0.18 1.81 -15.62
N PHE A 46 0.95 1.97 -14.93
CA PHE A 46 1.77 0.84 -14.49
C PHE A 46 1.00 -0.09 -13.55
N LEU A 47 0.31 0.46 -12.54
CA LEU A 47 -0.49 -0.31 -11.59
C LEU A 47 -1.53 -1.20 -12.29
N ASN A 48 -2.32 -0.63 -13.20
CA ASN A 48 -3.34 -1.40 -13.92
C ASN A 48 -2.72 -2.46 -14.85
N SER A 49 -1.60 -2.15 -15.51
CA SER A 49 -0.88 -3.14 -16.32
C SER A 49 -0.45 -4.36 -15.49
N VAL A 50 0.15 -4.14 -14.32
CA VAL A 50 0.59 -5.26 -13.46
C VAL A 50 -0.58 -5.98 -12.80
N LEU A 51 -1.64 -5.26 -12.40
CA LEU A 51 -2.87 -5.87 -11.86
C LEU A 51 -3.52 -6.80 -12.88
N HIS A 52 -3.67 -6.33 -14.12
CA HIS A 52 -4.23 -7.12 -15.22
C HIS A 52 -3.40 -8.40 -15.48
N GLN A 53 -2.07 -8.27 -15.54
CA GLN A 53 -1.16 -9.42 -15.71
C GLN A 53 -1.28 -10.44 -14.57
N THR A 54 -1.61 -9.98 -13.37
CA THR A 54 -1.81 -10.84 -12.20
C THR A 54 -3.27 -11.27 -11.96
N GLY A 55 -4.15 -11.12 -12.96
CA GLY A 55 -5.52 -11.63 -12.90
C GLY A 55 -6.50 -10.80 -12.07
N TRP A 56 -6.31 -9.47 -12.00
CA TRP A 56 -7.24 -8.57 -11.34
C TRP A 56 -8.65 -8.63 -11.95
N GLN A 57 -9.66 -8.92 -11.13
CA GLN A 57 -11.06 -9.09 -11.56
C GLN A 57 -11.97 -7.91 -11.18
N LYS A 58 -11.45 -6.89 -10.50
CA LYS A 58 -12.22 -5.68 -10.13
C LYS A 58 -12.07 -4.60 -11.21
N PRO A 59 -12.85 -3.51 -11.17
CA PRO A 59 -12.67 -2.39 -12.09
C PRO A 59 -11.25 -1.81 -12.08
N PRO A 60 -10.84 -1.13 -13.17
CA PRO A 60 -9.55 -0.43 -13.22
C PRO A 60 -9.39 0.56 -12.08
N VAL A 61 -8.16 0.67 -11.58
CA VAL A 61 -7.80 1.62 -10.53
C VAL A 61 -7.53 2.99 -11.17
N THR A 62 -8.31 4.00 -10.80
CA THR A 62 -8.27 5.37 -11.33
C THR A 62 -7.82 6.38 -10.27
N THR A 63 -7.61 7.62 -10.69
CA THR A 63 -7.31 8.75 -9.77
C THR A 63 -8.38 8.93 -8.71
N ASP A 64 -9.62 8.62 -9.06
CA ASP A 64 -10.80 8.88 -8.23
C ASP A 64 -11.07 7.74 -7.25
N ASN A 65 -10.63 6.51 -7.56
CA ASN A 65 -10.98 5.33 -6.77
C ASN A 65 -9.81 4.69 -6.02
N TRP A 66 -8.55 4.98 -6.37
CA TRP A 66 -7.42 4.18 -5.85
C TRP A 66 -7.34 4.16 -4.33
N ARG A 67 -7.59 5.30 -3.67
CA ARG A 67 -7.63 5.39 -2.20
C ARG A 67 -8.70 4.49 -1.62
N GLN A 68 -9.91 4.52 -2.20
CA GLN A 68 -11.01 3.67 -1.77
C GLN A 68 -10.72 2.18 -1.99
N THR A 69 -10.05 1.83 -3.10
CA THR A 69 -9.61 0.46 -3.37
C THR A 69 -8.61 -0.02 -2.31
N ILE A 70 -7.68 0.83 -1.88
CA ILE A 70 -6.74 0.50 -0.80
C ILE A 70 -7.47 0.39 0.54
N LEU A 71 -8.36 1.32 0.88
CA LEU A 71 -9.15 1.26 2.12
C LEU A 71 -9.90 -0.06 2.25
N GLN A 72 -10.60 -0.49 1.21
CA GLN A 72 -11.29 -1.78 1.19
C GLN A 72 -10.33 -2.96 1.38
N ARG A 73 -9.09 -2.86 0.88
CA ARG A 73 -8.08 -3.89 1.10
C ARG A 73 -7.58 -3.91 2.54
N LEU A 74 -7.43 -2.74 3.18
CA LEU A 74 -7.00 -2.60 4.58
C LEU A 74 -7.97 -3.28 5.55
N ASP A 75 -9.27 -3.23 5.26
CA ASP A 75 -10.32 -3.90 6.04
C ASP A 75 -10.21 -5.44 6.04
N GLN A 76 -9.43 -6.00 5.09
CA GLN A 76 -9.27 -7.44 4.88
C GLN A 76 -7.90 -7.95 5.37
N ILE A 77 -7.16 -7.15 6.13
CA ILE A 77 -5.81 -7.50 6.60
C ILE A 77 -5.86 -8.13 7.99
N GLU A 78 -5.16 -9.25 8.13
CA GLU A 78 -4.83 -9.82 9.44
C GLU A 78 -3.69 -9.00 10.08
N TRP A 79 -4.05 -7.93 10.79
CA TRP A 79 -3.10 -6.93 11.29
C TRP A 79 -2.07 -7.49 12.27
N ALA A 80 -2.46 -8.43 13.13
CA ALA A 80 -1.53 -9.07 14.05
C ALA A 80 -0.40 -9.81 13.31
N ALA A 81 -0.74 -10.53 12.24
CA ALA A 81 0.24 -11.23 11.41
C ALA A 81 1.14 -10.24 10.67
N ALA A 82 0.58 -9.20 10.06
CA ALA A 82 1.35 -8.19 9.34
C ALA A 82 2.31 -7.42 10.27
N ARG A 83 1.88 -7.08 11.49
CA ARG A 83 2.72 -6.45 12.51
C ARG A 83 3.85 -7.38 12.95
N SER A 84 3.55 -8.64 13.23
CA SER A 84 4.57 -9.63 13.60
C SER A 84 5.60 -9.88 12.49
N ASP A 85 5.18 -9.84 11.23
CA ASP A 85 6.05 -10.02 10.06
C ASP A 85 7.09 -8.89 9.93
N VAL A 86 6.69 -7.63 10.15
CA VAL A 86 7.59 -6.48 9.97
C VAL A 86 8.39 -6.12 11.22
N PHE A 87 7.89 -6.44 12.41
CA PHE A 87 8.50 -6.03 13.68
C PHE A 87 10.01 -6.31 13.79
N PRO A 88 10.54 -7.49 13.40
CA PRO A 88 11.97 -7.79 13.50
C PRO A 88 12.86 -6.92 12.58
N PHE A 89 12.27 -6.27 11.58
CA PHE A 89 12.98 -5.44 10.59
C PHE A 89 12.87 -3.95 10.87
N LEU A 90 12.15 -3.54 11.92
CA LEU A 90 12.02 -2.14 12.29
C LEU A 90 13.28 -1.64 13.00
N GLU A 91 13.83 -0.53 12.53
CA GLU A 91 14.95 0.14 13.20
C GLU A 91 14.53 0.69 14.57
N ARG A 92 13.33 1.27 14.65
CA ARG A 92 12.71 1.70 15.91
C ARG A 92 11.47 0.88 16.17
N ALA A 93 11.43 0.18 17.29
CA ALA A 93 10.28 -0.65 17.66
C ALA A 93 8.96 0.13 17.71
N GLN A 94 9.00 1.42 18.06
CA GLN A 94 7.83 2.31 18.08
C GLN A 94 7.19 2.52 16.70
N ASP A 95 7.94 2.35 15.62
CA ASP A 95 7.43 2.54 14.26
C ASP A 95 6.39 1.46 13.89
N ILE A 96 6.25 0.42 14.72
CA ILE A 96 5.15 -0.54 14.63
C ILE A 96 3.78 0.14 14.70
N ASN A 97 3.68 1.32 15.31
CA ASN A 97 2.46 2.12 15.38
C ASN A 97 2.04 2.70 14.02
N LEU A 98 2.92 2.73 13.02
CA LEU A 98 2.58 3.09 11.64
C LEU A 98 1.80 1.97 10.93
N ILE A 99 1.92 0.73 11.41
CA ILE A 99 1.24 -0.46 10.87
C ILE A 99 -0.05 -0.69 11.65
N ASP A 100 -0.92 0.30 11.54
CA ASP A 100 -2.22 0.37 12.19
C ASP A 100 -3.30 0.77 11.18
N HIS A 101 -4.48 0.18 11.32
CA HIS A 101 -5.59 0.38 10.39
C HIS A 101 -6.05 1.83 10.37
N ASP A 102 -6.34 2.40 11.54
CA ASP A 102 -6.87 3.75 11.65
C ASP A 102 -5.81 4.79 11.23
N MET A 103 -4.55 4.56 11.56
CA MET A 103 -3.44 5.41 11.09
C MET A 103 -3.37 5.47 9.55
N LEU A 104 -3.35 4.32 8.89
CA LEU A 104 -3.29 4.25 7.42
C LEU A 104 -4.55 4.77 6.75
N LYS A 105 -5.72 4.49 7.33
CA LYS A 105 -7.00 5.05 6.88
C LYS A 105 -6.98 6.57 6.94
N ASN A 106 -6.54 7.14 8.06
CA ASN A 106 -6.41 8.58 8.25
C ASN A 106 -5.44 9.21 7.24
N LEU A 107 -4.35 8.54 6.90
CA LEU A 107 -3.42 9.01 5.86
C LEU A 107 -4.03 8.98 4.45
N LEU A 108 -4.89 8.00 4.15
CA LEU A 108 -5.53 7.87 2.84
C LEU A 108 -6.63 8.92 2.59
N ILE A 109 -7.40 9.28 3.63
CA ILE A 109 -8.53 10.22 3.52
C ILE A 109 -8.13 11.70 3.68
N ARG A 110 -6.85 11.96 3.99
CA ARG A 110 -6.35 13.28 4.41
C ARG A 110 -5.95 14.23 3.30
#